data_AF-A0A1S6EQM1-F1
#
_entry.id   AF-A0A1S6EQM1-F1
#
_cell.length_a   1.000
_cell.length_b   1.000
_cell.length_c   1.000
_cell.angle_alpha   90.00
_cell.angle_beta   90.00
_cell.angle_gamma   90.00
#
_symmetry.space_group_name_H-M   'P 1'
#
loop_
_entity.id
_entity.type
_entity.pdbx_description
1 polymer ?
#
loop_
_entity_poly.entity_id
_entity_poly.type
_entity_poly.pdbx_seq_one_letter_code
_entity_poly.pdbx_strand_id
1 'polypeptide(L)' 'MPALDPIVSEFASTEDEAAYDVWFRAKVREALANPGPDIPHDEVVARIKARLASLKT' A
#
# COMPACT_ATOMS: atom_id res chain seq x y z
N MET A 1 -25.70 -6.72 -0.64
CA MET A 1 -25.01 -7.37 0.49
C MET A 1 -25.05 -6.39 1.64
N PRO A 2 -25.43 -6.78 2.87
CA PRO A 2 -25.43 -5.82 3.97
C PRO A 2 -24.00 -5.28 4.16
N ALA A 3 -23.89 -3.98 4.41
CA ALA A 3 -22.61 -3.35 4.65
C ALA A 3 -21.95 -3.98 5.90
N LEU A 4 -20.61 -4.04 5.90
CA LEU A 4 -19.86 -4.49 7.07
C LEU A 4 -19.97 -3.45 8.19
N ASP A 5 -19.83 -3.91 9.44
CA ASP A 5 -19.77 -3.01 10.59
C ASP A 5 -18.48 -2.17 10.51
N PRO A 6 -18.56 -0.82 10.48
CA PRO A 6 -17.38 0.05 10.37
C PRO A 6 -16.38 -0.07 11.52
N ILE A 7 -16.79 -0.60 12.69
CA ILE A 7 -15.88 -0.88 13.81
C ILE A 7 -15.05 -2.13 13.53
N VAL A 8 -15.58 -3.08 12.76
CA VAL A 8 -14.95 -4.38 12.47
C VAL A 8 -14.15 -4.33 11.18
N SER A 9 -14.65 -3.66 10.14
CA SER A 9 -13.99 -3.56 8.84
C SER A 9 -14.09 -2.15 8.27
N GLU A 10 -13.01 -1.71 7.63
CA GLU A 10 -12.95 -0.44 6.90
C GLU A 10 -13.63 -0.51 5.53
N PHE A 11 -13.96 -1.72 5.05
CA PHE A 11 -14.60 -1.94 3.77
C PHE A 11 -16.12 -1.85 3.87
N ALA A 12 -16.75 -1.26 2.86
CA ALA A 12 -18.20 -1.16 2.80
C ALA A 12 -18.88 -2.53 2.53
N SER A 13 -18.15 -3.48 1.94
CA SER A 13 -18.68 -4.81 1.58
C SER A 13 -17.61 -5.89 1.67
N THR A 14 -18.05 -7.14 1.82
CA THR A 14 -17.13 -8.30 1.77
C THR A 14 -16.52 -8.51 0.38
N GLU A 15 -17.19 -8.02 -0.69
CA GLU A 15 -16.65 -8.08 -2.05
C GLU A 15 -15.44 -7.15 -2.19
N ASP A 16 -15.54 -5.91 -1.70
CA ASP A 16 -14.44 -4.95 -1.70
C ASP A 16 -13.27 -5.44 -0.83
N GLU A 17 -13.56 -6.00 0.35
CA GLU A 17 -12.57 -6.56 1.25
C GLU A 17 -11.82 -7.75 0.60
N ALA A 18 -12.54 -8.66 -0.07
CA ALA A 18 -11.94 -9.77 -0.78
C ALA A 18 -11.09 -9.31 -1.98
N ALA A 19 -11.56 -8.31 -2.72
CA ALA A 19 -10.80 -7.72 -3.82
C ALA A 19 -9.50 -7.07 -3.32
N TYR A 20 -9.56 -6.37 -2.19
CA TYR A 20 -8.39 -5.79 -1.55
C TYR A 20 -7.40 -6.88 -1.08
N ASP A 21 -7.86 -7.93 -0.41
CA ASP A 21 -6.99 -9.02 0.07
C ASP A 21 -6.23 -9.70 -1.09
N VAL A 22 -6.90 -9.96 -2.21
CA VAL A 22 -6.27 -10.52 -3.41
C VAL A 22 -5.17 -9.59 -3.95
N TRP A 23 -5.47 -8.31 -4.11
CA TRP A 23 -4.51 -7.32 -4.57
C TRP A 23 -3.34 -7.16 -3.59
N PHE A 24 -3.63 -7.05 -2.29
CA PHE A 24 -2.63 -6.84 -1.25
C PHE A 24 -1.64 -8.00 -1.20
N ARG A 25 -2.13 -9.25 -1.20
CA ARG A 25 -1.25 -10.43 -1.23
C ARG A 25 -0.41 -10.48 -2.50
N ALA A 26 -0.98 -10.13 -3.65
CA ALA A 26 -0.21 -10.06 -4.90
C ALA A 26 0.91 -9.00 -4.81
N LYS A 27 0.60 -7.81 -4.29
CA LYS A 27 1.58 -6.73 -4.09
C LYS A 27 2.67 -7.07 -3.08
N VAL A 28 2.34 -7.73 -1.97
CA VAL A 28 3.33 -8.20 -1.00
C VAL A 28 4.24 -9.26 -1.63
N ARG A 29 3.70 -10.20 -2.40
CA ARG A 29 4.54 -11.19 -3.12
C ARG A 29 5.47 -10.52 -4.13
N GLU A 30 4.99 -9.54 -4.89
CA GLU A 30 5.80 -8.76 -5.83
C GLU A 30 6.95 -8.04 -5.09
N ALA A 31 6.65 -7.41 -3.95
CA ALA A 31 7.66 -6.73 -3.15
C ALA A 31 8.71 -7.70 -2.55
N LEU A 32 8.28 -8.85 -2.04
CA LEU A 32 9.17 -9.87 -1.48
C LEU A 32 10.04 -10.56 -2.55
N ALA A 33 9.53 -10.67 -3.78
CA ALA A 33 10.27 -11.26 -4.89
C ALA A 33 11.26 -10.27 -5.54
N ASN A 34 11.25 -9.00 -5.14
CA ASN A 34 12.17 -8.00 -5.69
C ASN A 34 13.62 -8.33 -5.27
N PRO A 35 14.54 -8.60 -6.22
CA PRO A 35 15.92 -8.94 -5.90
C PRO A 35 16.79 -7.72 -5.53
N GLY A 36 16.23 -6.50 -5.63
CA GLY A 36 16.94 -5.29 -5.28
C GLY A 36 17.32 -5.23 -3.79
N PRO A 37 18.40 -4.51 -3.44
CA PRO A 37 18.76 -4.33 -2.04
C PRO A 37 17.72 -3.48 -1.31
N ASP A 38 17.60 -3.72 0.00
CA ASP A 38 16.89 -2.80 0.88
C ASP A 38 17.55 -1.41 0.86
N ILE A 39 16.74 -0.38 1.11
CA ILE A 39 17.21 1.00 1.21
C ILE A 39 17.13 1.48 2.66
N PRO A 40 18.15 2.20 3.18
CA PRO A 40 18.10 2.81 4.50
C PRO A 40 16.93 3.78 4.66
N HIS A 41 16.41 3.91 5.88
CA HIS A 41 15.32 4.83 6.20
C HIS A 41 15.57 6.26 5.71
N ASP A 42 16.75 6.81 6.00
CA ASP A 42 17.12 8.18 5.62
C ASP A 42 17.11 8.39 4.10
N GLU A 43 17.46 7.36 3.34
CA GLU A 43 17.42 7.41 1.89
C GLU A 43 15.98 7.48 1.36
N VAL A 44 15.06 6.70 1.93
CA VAL A 44 13.61 6.80 1.61
C VAL A 44 13.11 8.22 1.85
N VAL A 45 13.42 8.79 3.03
CA VAL A 45 12.98 10.13 3.42
C VAL A 45 13.53 11.19 2.44
N ALA A 46 14.80 11.10 2.07
CA ALA A 46 15.42 12.03 1.11
C ALA A 46 14.75 11.95 -0.27
N ARG A 47 14.52 10.74 -0.78
CA ARG A 47 13.86 10.50 -2.08
C ARG A 47 12.44 11.09 -2.11
N ILE A 48 11.65 10.90 -1.04
CA ILE A 48 10.29 11.44 -0.96
C ILE A 48 10.29 12.97 -0.86
N LYS A 49 11.18 13.58 -0.05
CA LYS A 49 11.31 15.04 0.04
C LYS A 49 11.63 15.67 -1.32
N ALA A 50 12.57 15.08 -2.07
CA ALA A 50 12.93 15.54 -3.41
C ALA A 50 11.75 15.45 -4.38
N ARG A 51 11.04 14.32 -4.39
CA ARG A 51 9.82 14.11 -5.19
C ARG A 51 8.76 15.17 -4.88
N LEU A 52 8.47 15.41 -3.60
CA LEU A 52 7.47 16.41 -3.19
C LEU A 52 7.87 17.83 -3.57
N ALA A 53 9.15 18.18 -3.47
CA ALA A 53 9.65 19.48 -3.91
C ALA A 53 9.45 19.67 -5.43
N SER A 54 9.74 18.63 -6.24
CA SER A 54 9.54 18.69 -7.70
C SER A 54 8.08 18.85 -8.12
N LEU A 55 7.12 18.37 -7.32
CA LEU A 55 5.68 18.48 -7.60
C LEU A 55 5.08 19.85 -7.21
N LYS A 56 5.82 20.66 -6.46
CA LYS A 56 5.39 22.00 -6.00
C LYS A 56 5.86 23.14 -6.92
N THR A 57 6.43 22.79 -8.07
CA THR A 57 6.89 23.73 -9.09
C THR A 57 5.89 23.77 -10.23
#